data_AF-A0A4U0Y3L2-F1
#
_entry.id   AF-A0A4U0Y3L2-F1
#
_cell.length_a   1.000
_cell.length_b   1.000
_cell.length_c   1.000
_cell.angle_alpha   90.00
_cell.angle_beta   90.00
_cell.angle_gamma   90.00
#
_symmetry.space_group_name_H-M   'P 1'
#
loop_
_entity.id
_entity.type
_entity.pdbx_description
1 polymer ?
#
loop_
_entity_poly.entity_id
_entity_poly.type
_entity_poly.pdbx_seq_one_letter_code
_entity_poly.pdbx_strand_id
1 'polypeptide(L)'
;MASPPSAKGKASSLMAEFETASASHRSLAKLRDLEPTAVLLLFTPVMVPSGYLNSQPQTSDADSPVDSKAPTSSASRPARLTTDPFEMLGIALSKQHRRVRHVPYVPSVGFTETHDHFLEKAHAVLVVSCEPETTPGASPGADLESTLAKQAEFVGCVATELEESGRQVPMVNLSFGGDEWENQVPTYNRIWVGEKYDAESVVNVVKLVFDRRD
;
A
#
# COMPACT_ATOMS: atom_id res chain seq x y z
N MET A 1 -42.72 -13.67 26.28
CA MET A 1 -41.96 -14.45 25.29
C MET A 1 -41.64 -13.53 24.13
N ALA A 2 -40.38 -13.13 23.98
CA ALA A 2 -39.93 -12.18 22.96
C ALA A 2 -39.57 -12.94 21.68
N SER A 3 -40.00 -12.42 20.54
CA SER A 3 -39.65 -12.90 19.20
C SER A 3 -38.17 -12.61 18.86
N PRO A 4 -37.52 -13.43 18.01
CA PRO A 4 -36.12 -13.23 17.63
C PRO A 4 -35.97 -12.09 16.61
N PRO A 5 -34.80 -11.41 16.57
CA PRO A 5 -34.54 -10.33 15.62
C PRO A 5 -34.35 -10.86 14.19
N SER A 6 -34.98 -10.14 13.25
CA SER A 6 -35.03 -10.41 11.82
C SER A 6 -33.66 -10.23 11.15
N ALA A 7 -33.21 -11.26 10.43
CA ALA A 7 -32.05 -11.20 9.54
C ALA A 7 -32.29 -10.17 8.42
N LYS A 8 -31.66 -9.00 8.51
CA LYS A 8 -31.46 -8.07 7.39
C LYS A 8 -29.99 -8.14 6.99
N GLY A 9 -29.65 -9.09 6.12
CA GLY A 9 -28.30 -9.23 5.57
C GLY A 9 -28.39 -9.93 4.22
N LYS A 10 -27.85 -9.28 3.18
CA LYS A 10 -27.37 -9.81 1.88
C LYS A 10 -27.60 -8.85 0.70
N ALA A 11 -28.70 -8.10 0.66
CA ALA A 11 -28.98 -7.23 -0.51
C ALA A 11 -28.12 -5.95 -0.55
N SER A 12 -27.73 -5.42 0.62
CA SER A 12 -26.93 -4.18 0.68
C SER A 12 -25.44 -4.38 0.37
N SER A 13 -24.94 -5.61 0.47
CA SER A 13 -23.52 -5.95 0.26
C SER A 13 -23.17 -5.99 -1.23
N LEU A 14 -24.06 -6.55 -2.05
CA LEU A 14 -23.82 -6.72 -3.50
C LEU A 14 -23.80 -5.40 -4.27
N MET A 15 -24.52 -4.38 -3.79
CA MET A 15 -24.50 -3.04 -4.39
C MET A 15 -23.18 -2.32 -4.10
N ALA A 16 -22.64 -2.47 -2.89
CA ALA A 16 -21.36 -1.88 -2.50
C ALA A 16 -20.18 -2.51 -3.27
N GLU A 17 -20.18 -3.83 -3.49
CA GLU A 17 -19.15 -4.49 -4.30
C GLU A 17 -19.16 -4.03 -5.76
N PHE A 18 -20.35 -3.88 -6.36
CA PHE A 18 -20.47 -3.47 -7.77
C PHE A 18 -20.11 -1.99 -7.97
N GLU A 19 -20.49 -1.12 -7.04
CA GLU A 19 -20.10 0.29 -7.06
C GLU A 19 -18.60 0.46 -6.83
N THR A 20 -18.01 -0.27 -5.87
CA THR A 20 -16.57 -0.24 -5.56
C THR A 20 -15.74 -0.76 -6.73
N ALA A 21 -16.19 -1.81 -7.42
CA ALA A 21 -15.56 -2.27 -8.65
C ALA A 21 -15.63 -1.19 -9.74
N SER A 22 -16.80 -0.60 -9.98
CA SER A 22 -17.00 0.43 -11.02
C SER A 22 -16.20 1.71 -10.78
N ALA A 23 -16.08 2.12 -9.50
CA ALA A 23 -15.34 3.31 -9.11
C ALA A 23 -13.83 3.06 -9.21
N SER A 24 -13.37 1.88 -8.80
CA SER A 24 -11.97 1.47 -8.95
C SER A 24 -11.57 1.39 -10.41
N HIS A 25 -12.43 0.86 -11.28
CA HIS A 25 -12.22 0.86 -12.73
C HIS A 25 -12.10 2.28 -13.31
N ARG A 26 -12.90 3.24 -12.83
CA ARG A 26 -12.82 4.64 -13.27
C ARG A 26 -11.54 5.35 -12.78
N SER A 27 -11.14 5.14 -11.53
CA SER A 27 -9.86 5.67 -11.03
C SER A 27 -8.67 5.10 -11.81
N LEU A 28 -8.66 3.78 -12.05
CA LEU A 28 -7.61 3.13 -12.84
C LEU A 28 -7.58 3.64 -14.28
N ALA A 29 -8.73 3.86 -14.91
CA ALA A 29 -8.77 4.45 -16.25
C ALA A 29 -8.13 5.85 -16.26
N LYS A 30 -8.48 6.71 -15.29
CA LYS A 30 -7.87 8.04 -15.16
C LYS A 30 -6.37 7.99 -14.87
N LEU A 31 -5.90 7.00 -14.11
CA LEU A 31 -4.47 6.76 -13.86
C LEU A 31 -3.72 6.38 -15.16
N ARG A 32 -4.33 5.59 -16.04
CA ARG A 32 -3.75 5.17 -17.33
C ARG A 32 -3.64 6.31 -18.33
N ASP A 33 -4.53 7.28 -18.23
CA ASP A 33 -4.59 8.44 -19.13
C ASP A 33 -3.88 9.66 -18.55
N LEU A 34 -3.04 9.48 -17.52
CA LEU A 34 -2.24 10.57 -16.96
C LEU A 34 -1.28 11.15 -18.00
N GLU A 35 -1.31 12.47 -18.11
CA GLU A 35 -0.33 13.22 -18.89
C GLU A 35 1.10 12.93 -18.41
N PRO A 36 2.10 12.79 -19.28
CA PRO A 36 3.48 12.50 -18.87
C PRO A 36 4.09 13.51 -17.89
N THR A 37 3.55 14.74 -17.85
CA THR A 37 3.96 15.83 -16.95
C THR A 37 3.13 15.88 -15.65
N ALA A 38 2.07 15.08 -15.53
CA ALA A 38 1.25 14.96 -14.33
C ALA A 38 2.06 14.34 -13.19
N VAL A 39 1.78 14.72 -11.95
CA VAL A 39 2.47 14.15 -10.77
C VAL A 39 1.67 12.95 -10.25
N LEU A 40 2.28 11.77 -10.25
CA LEU A 40 1.76 10.59 -9.56
C LEU A 40 2.33 10.55 -8.14
N LEU A 41 1.49 10.76 -7.14
CA LEU A 41 1.89 10.72 -5.75
C LEU A 41 1.73 9.29 -5.21
N LEU A 42 2.79 8.74 -4.63
CA LEU A 42 2.82 7.42 -4.01
C LEU A 42 3.07 7.60 -2.51
N PHE A 43 2.03 7.38 -1.70
CA PHE A 43 2.14 7.32 -0.24
C PHE A 43 2.44 5.91 0.22
N THR A 44 3.48 5.72 1.04
CA THR A 44 3.86 4.40 1.56
C THR A 44 4.10 4.41 3.06
N PRO A 45 3.67 3.36 3.79
CA PRO A 45 3.87 3.30 5.22
C PRO A 45 5.35 3.07 5.55
N VAL A 46 5.86 3.73 6.59
CA VAL A 46 7.20 3.48 7.13
C VAL A 46 7.15 2.23 8.02
N MET A 47 7.17 1.06 7.38
CA MET A 47 7.24 -0.26 8.01
C MET A 47 7.73 -1.30 7.02
N VAL A 48 8.13 -2.48 7.51
CA VAL A 48 8.47 -3.62 6.65
C VAL A 48 7.19 -4.39 6.34
N PRO A 49 6.74 -4.48 5.07
CA PRO A 49 5.55 -5.23 4.72
C PRO A 49 5.84 -6.74 4.73
N SER A 50 4.81 -7.53 5.03
CA SER A 50 4.86 -8.99 4.99
C SER A 50 5.31 -9.50 3.62
N GLY A 51 6.30 -10.40 3.62
CA GLY A 51 6.87 -10.98 2.40
C GLY A 51 8.10 -10.26 1.85
N TYR A 52 8.38 -9.02 2.30
CA TYR A 52 9.51 -8.24 1.81
C TYR A 52 10.85 -8.94 2.04
N LEU A 53 11.06 -9.48 3.25
CA LEU A 53 12.33 -10.10 3.63
C LEU A 53 12.66 -11.37 2.81
N ASN A 54 11.65 -12.07 2.31
CA ASN A 54 11.81 -13.29 1.52
C ASN A 54 12.02 -13.01 0.01
N SER A 55 11.71 -11.79 -0.43
CA SER A 55 11.74 -11.39 -1.84
C SER A 55 13.05 -10.73 -2.30
N GLN A 56 13.92 -10.33 -1.36
CA GLN A 56 15.21 -9.74 -1.68
C GLN A 56 16.17 -10.81 -2.24
N PRO A 57 16.81 -10.57 -3.39
CA PRO A 57 17.87 -11.46 -3.87
C PRO A 57 18.89 -11.68 -2.77
N GLN A 58 19.31 -12.93 -2.54
CA GLN A 58 20.53 -13.18 -1.79
C GLN A 58 21.68 -12.60 -2.61
N THR A 59 22.05 -11.33 -2.38
CA THR A 59 23.36 -10.84 -2.79
C THR A 59 24.38 -11.52 -1.91
N SER A 60 24.81 -12.70 -2.33
CA SER A 60 26.04 -13.32 -1.87
C SER A 60 27.23 -12.58 -2.47
N ASP A 61 27.38 -11.29 -2.15
CA ASP A 61 28.64 -10.57 -2.36
C ASP A 61 29.54 -10.84 -1.15
N ALA A 62 30.01 -12.08 -1.08
CA ALA A 62 31.08 -12.51 -0.20
C ALA A 62 32.11 -13.26 -1.04
N ASP A 63 32.68 -12.56 -2.03
CA ASP A 63 33.95 -12.95 -2.63
C ASP A 63 34.95 -11.81 -2.45
N SER A 64 35.35 -11.62 -1.19
CA SER A 64 36.60 -10.97 -0.83
C SER A 64 37.40 -12.00 -0.03
N PRO A 65 38.59 -12.41 -0.50
CA PRO A 65 39.39 -13.38 0.23
C PRO A 65 39.99 -12.67 1.44
N VAL A 66 39.46 -12.95 2.64
CA VAL A 66 40.11 -12.56 3.89
C VAL A 66 40.23 -13.78 4.80
N ASP A 67 41.48 -14.04 5.15
CA ASP A 67 41.99 -15.13 5.96
C ASP A 67 41.27 -15.36 7.31
N SER A 68 40.91 -16.63 7.53
CA SER A 68 41.04 -17.44 8.76
C SER A 68 40.97 -16.78 10.16
N LYS A 69 39.78 -16.78 10.81
CA LYS A 69 39.48 -17.38 12.14
C LYS A 69 38.06 -17.04 12.64
N ALA A 70 37.28 -18.06 13.01
CA ALA A 70 35.90 -17.96 13.54
C ALA A 70 35.83 -17.35 14.98
N PRO A 71 34.66 -16.94 15.52
CA PRO A 71 33.48 -17.81 15.64
C PRO A 71 32.18 -17.25 15.04
N THR A 72 31.34 -18.21 14.68
CA THR A 72 29.94 -18.12 14.25
C THR A 72 29.08 -17.31 15.24
N SER A 73 28.48 -16.21 14.77
CA SER A 73 27.21 -15.73 15.32
C SER A 73 26.41 -14.99 14.24
N SER A 74 25.15 -15.40 14.12
CA SER A 74 24.20 -15.15 13.05
C SER A 74 23.63 -13.72 13.07
N ALA A 75 24.41 -12.73 12.64
CA ALA A 75 23.99 -11.33 12.65
C ALA A 75 24.13 -10.63 11.29
N SER A 76 23.57 -11.19 10.21
CA SER A 76 23.45 -10.50 8.90
C SER A 76 22.06 -9.87 8.66
N ARG A 77 21.25 -9.72 9.70
CA ARG A 77 19.90 -9.11 9.63
C ARG A 77 19.81 -7.58 9.82
N PRO A 78 20.79 -6.81 10.37
CA PRO A 78 20.59 -5.37 10.60
C PRO A 78 20.82 -4.48 9.36
N ALA A 79 21.59 -4.93 8.36
CA ALA A 79 21.85 -4.15 7.14
C ALA A 79 20.69 -4.14 6.13
N ARG A 80 19.69 -5.02 6.30
CA ARG A 80 18.55 -5.18 5.38
C ARG A 80 17.34 -4.29 5.72
N LEU A 81 17.39 -3.62 6.88
CA LEU A 81 16.35 -2.72 7.39
C LEU A 81 16.64 -1.23 7.08
N THR A 82 17.75 -0.93 6.41
CA THR A 82 18.18 0.44 6.12
C THR A 82 17.65 0.98 4.79
N THR A 83 17.06 0.13 3.96
CA THR A 83 16.46 0.50 2.67
C THR A 83 14.95 0.58 2.78
N ASP A 84 14.36 1.53 2.05
CA ASP A 84 12.91 1.68 1.96
C ASP A 84 12.31 0.43 1.30
N PRO A 85 11.42 -0.32 1.98
CA PRO A 85 10.85 -1.54 1.42
C PRO A 85 10.02 -1.29 0.17
N PHE A 86 9.51 -0.08 -0.02
CA PHE A 86 8.70 0.29 -1.18
C PHE A 86 9.51 0.89 -2.34
N GLU A 87 10.84 0.94 -2.23
CA GLU A 87 11.72 1.44 -3.30
C GLU A 87 11.48 0.70 -4.63
N MET A 88 11.31 -0.63 -4.58
CA MET A 88 11.03 -1.43 -5.79
C MET A 88 9.75 -0.98 -6.50
N LEU A 89 8.70 -0.68 -5.74
CA LEU A 89 7.44 -0.19 -6.30
C LEU A 89 7.62 1.21 -6.91
N GLY A 90 8.30 2.12 -6.20
CA GLY A 90 8.61 3.46 -6.71
C GLY A 90 9.41 3.41 -8.02
N ILE A 91 10.45 2.58 -8.08
CA ILE A 91 11.25 2.34 -9.29
C ILE A 91 10.36 1.77 -10.41
N ALA A 92 9.56 0.75 -10.13
CA ALA A 92 8.74 0.10 -11.15
C ALA A 92 7.68 1.05 -11.73
N LEU A 93 7.04 1.88 -10.90
CA LEU A 93 6.12 2.92 -11.34
C LEU A 93 6.84 4.01 -12.16
N SER A 94 8.05 4.41 -11.75
CA SER A 94 8.80 5.45 -12.47
C SER A 94 9.22 5.06 -13.90
N LYS A 95 9.33 3.75 -14.17
CA LYS A 95 9.56 3.22 -15.52
C LYS A 95 8.36 3.46 -16.45
N GLN A 96 7.15 3.51 -15.90
CA GLN A 96 5.92 3.78 -16.66
C GLN A 96 5.57 5.27 -16.66
N HIS A 97 5.79 5.97 -15.54
CA HIS A 97 5.42 7.37 -15.38
C HIS A 97 6.59 8.23 -14.90
N ARG A 98 6.97 9.26 -15.65
CA ARG A 98 8.22 10.01 -15.39
C ARG A 98 8.22 10.83 -14.10
N ARG A 99 7.04 11.19 -13.57
CA ARG A 99 6.91 12.09 -12.41
C ARG A 99 6.22 11.40 -11.23
N VAL A 100 6.80 10.29 -10.79
CA VAL A 100 6.43 9.65 -9.52
C VAL A 100 7.07 10.42 -8.37
N ARG A 101 6.27 10.79 -7.38
CA ARG A 101 6.72 11.37 -6.11
C ARG A 101 6.40 10.38 -5.00
N HIS A 102 7.43 9.86 -4.38
CA HIS A 102 7.32 8.93 -3.26
C HIS A 102 7.33 9.72 -1.95
N VAL A 103 6.30 9.55 -1.14
CA VAL A 103 6.15 10.24 0.15
C VAL A 103 5.85 9.21 1.24
N PRO A 104 6.77 9.00 2.19
CA PRO A 104 6.53 8.09 3.29
C PRO A 104 5.53 8.69 4.29
N TYR A 105 4.71 7.84 4.92
CA TYR A 105 3.89 8.21 6.07
C TYR A 105 4.12 7.23 7.23
N VAL A 106 4.05 7.73 8.46
CA VAL A 106 4.18 6.90 9.66
C VAL A 106 2.78 6.66 10.22
N PRO A 107 2.25 5.42 10.26
CA PRO A 107 0.87 5.18 10.70
C PRO A 107 0.58 5.72 12.10
N SER A 108 1.54 5.68 13.03
CA SER A 108 1.35 6.23 14.38
C SER A 108 1.29 7.76 14.44
N VAL A 109 1.75 8.44 13.39
CA VAL A 109 1.71 9.91 13.28
C VAL A 109 0.47 10.35 12.49
N GLY A 110 0.07 9.57 11.47
CA GLY A 110 -1.09 9.85 10.64
C GLY A 110 -0.82 10.92 9.56
N PHE A 111 -1.91 11.51 9.07
CA PHE A 111 -1.86 12.55 8.04
C PHE A 111 -1.34 13.88 8.64
N THR A 112 -0.59 14.66 7.87
CA THR A 112 0.11 15.86 8.36
C THR A 112 0.09 16.95 7.31
N GLU A 113 0.38 18.18 7.71
CA GLU A 113 0.52 19.34 6.81
C GLU A 113 1.54 19.10 5.68
N THR A 114 2.58 18.30 5.92
CA THR A 114 3.53 17.95 4.85
C THR A 114 2.89 17.07 3.78
N HIS A 115 2.05 16.12 4.19
CA HIS A 115 1.31 15.27 3.25
C HIS A 115 0.32 16.08 2.42
N ASP A 116 -0.37 17.03 3.06
CA ASP A 116 -1.29 17.97 2.40
C ASP A 116 -0.60 18.78 1.29
N HIS A 117 0.54 19.42 1.58
CA HIS A 117 1.35 20.14 0.58
C HIS A 117 1.81 19.28 -0.62
N PHE A 118 1.97 17.97 -0.43
CA PHE A 118 2.24 17.05 -1.55
C PHE A 118 0.96 16.75 -2.34
N LEU A 119 -0.16 16.58 -1.65
CA LEU A 119 -1.47 16.28 -2.22
C LEU A 119 -1.99 17.43 -3.09
N GLU A 120 -1.77 18.68 -2.69
CA GLU A 120 -2.07 19.89 -3.49
C GLU A 120 -1.45 19.83 -4.90
N LYS A 121 -0.29 19.18 -5.04
CA LYS A 121 0.47 19.07 -6.29
C LYS A 121 0.17 17.78 -7.07
N ALA A 122 -0.52 16.83 -6.46
CA ALA A 122 -0.79 15.52 -7.03
C ALA A 122 -1.83 15.60 -8.15
N HIS A 123 -1.60 14.90 -9.25
CA HIS A 123 -2.58 14.74 -10.34
C HIS A 123 -3.23 13.36 -10.30
N ALA A 124 -2.62 12.42 -9.58
CA ALA A 124 -3.18 11.15 -9.16
C ALA A 124 -2.48 10.68 -7.88
N VAL A 125 -3.16 9.82 -7.13
CA VAL A 125 -2.69 9.35 -5.83
C VAL A 125 -2.80 7.83 -5.75
N LEU A 126 -1.70 7.19 -5.38
CA LEU A 126 -1.64 5.81 -4.91
C LEU A 126 -1.30 5.85 -3.42
N VAL A 127 -2.12 5.21 -2.60
CA VAL A 127 -1.81 5.00 -1.18
C VAL A 127 -1.56 3.52 -0.97
N VAL A 128 -0.46 3.17 -0.32
CA VAL A 128 -0.16 1.77 0.03
C VAL A 128 -0.60 1.50 1.46
N SER A 129 -1.27 0.37 1.65
CA SER A 129 -1.57 -0.21 2.96
C SER A 129 -1.02 -1.64 2.98
N CYS A 130 -0.34 -2.05 4.05
CA CYS A 130 0.23 -3.40 4.15
C CYS A 130 0.13 -3.99 5.56
N GLU A 131 0.05 -5.33 5.65
CA GLU A 131 0.35 -6.03 6.91
C GLU A 131 1.85 -5.96 7.21
N PRO A 132 2.26 -5.51 8.41
CA PRO A 132 3.66 -5.53 8.82
C PRO A 132 4.17 -6.97 8.98
N GLU A 133 5.44 -7.19 8.65
CA GLU A 133 6.12 -8.46 8.87
C GLU A 133 6.14 -8.78 10.37
N THR A 134 5.51 -9.88 10.78
CA THR A 134 5.48 -10.27 12.19
C THR A 134 6.80 -10.92 12.59
N THR A 135 7.55 -10.31 13.50
CA THR A 135 8.77 -10.92 14.03
C THR A 135 8.40 -12.08 14.95
N PRO A 136 9.02 -13.27 14.83
CA PRO A 136 8.78 -14.40 15.73
C PRO A 136 9.02 -13.98 17.18
N GLY A 137 7.97 -13.99 18.01
CA GLY A 137 8.03 -13.63 19.44
C GLY A 137 7.27 -12.35 19.84
N ALA A 138 6.76 -11.57 18.89
CA ALA A 138 5.83 -10.48 19.18
C ALA A 138 4.40 -11.01 19.38
N SER A 139 3.63 -10.43 20.32
CA SER A 139 2.21 -10.75 20.51
C SER A 139 1.40 -10.33 19.27
N PRO A 140 0.88 -11.26 18.44
CA PRO A 140 0.59 -10.94 17.03
C PRO A 140 -0.69 -10.13 16.75
N GLY A 141 -1.67 -10.14 17.66
CA GLY A 141 -3.04 -9.71 17.33
C GLY A 141 -3.32 -8.21 17.48
N ALA A 142 -3.04 -7.65 18.66
CA ALA A 142 -3.49 -6.29 19.00
C ALA A 142 -2.68 -5.19 18.28
N ASP A 143 -1.39 -5.43 18.02
CA ASP A 143 -0.52 -4.46 17.33
C ASP A 143 -0.82 -4.40 15.82
N LEU A 144 -1.20 -5.55 15.23
CA LEU A 144 -1.61 -5.65 13.84
C LEU A 144 -2.88 -4.86 13.58
N GLU A 145 -3.96 -5.14 14.31
CA GLU A 145 -5.26 -4.47 14.11
C GLU A 145 -5.14 -2.95 14.29
N SER A 146 -4.44 -2.49 15.34
CA SER A 146 -4.17 -1.07 15.57
C SER A 146 -3.35 -0.44 14.43
N THR A 147 -2.35 -1.14 13.91
CA THR A 147 -1.53 -0.64 12.79
C THR A 147 -2.33 -0.53 11.50
N LEU A 148 -3.20 -1.50 11.22
CA LEU A 148 -4.09 -1.48 10.06
C LEU A 148 -5.14 -0.37 10.17
N ALA A 149 -5.74 -0.17 11.35
CA ALA A 149 -6.68 0.90 11.61
C ALA A 149 -6.06 2.29 11.35
N LYS A 150 -4.80 2.49 11.77
CA LYS A 150 -4.05 3.73 11.51
C LYS A 150 -3.73 3.97 10.04
N GLN A 151 -3.46 2.91 9.28
CA GLN A 151 -3.28 3.01 7.82
C GLN A 151 -4.61 3.37 7.14
N ALA A 152 -5.71 2.74 7.56
CA ALA A 152 -7.05 3.08 7.12
C ALA A 152 -7.40 4.56 7.41
N GLU A 153 -7.14 5.04 8.62
CA GLU A 153 -7.33 6.44 9.00
C GLU A 153 -6.54 7.38 8.08
N PHE A 154 -5.26 7.08 7.82
CA PHE A 154 -4.45 7.85 6.87
C PHE A 154 -5.08 7.91 5.48
N VAL A 155 -5.52 6.77 4.95
CA VAL A 155 -6.19 6.70 3.63
C VAL A 155 -7.49 7.51 3.65
N GLY A 156 -8.26 7.44 4.74
CA GLY A 156 -9.46 8.25 4.95
C GLY A 156 -9.17 9.75 4.88
N CYS A 157 -8.14 10.23 5.59
CA CYS A 157 -7.71 11.63 5.54
C CYS A 157 -7.33 12.07 4.12
N VAL A 158 -6.57 11.25 3.38
CA VAL A 158 -6.22 11.57 1.98
C VAL A 158 -7.47 11.68 1.11
N ALA A 159 -8.44 10.78 1.28
CA ALA A 159 -9.68 10.80 0.51
C ALA A 159 -10.53 12.05 0.84
N THR A 160 -10.67 12.38 2.12
CA THR A 160 -11.39 13.58 2.57
C THR A 160 -10.74 14.85 2.04
N GLU A 161 -9.42 14.98 2.13
CA GLU A 161 -8.71 16.17 1.63
C GLU A 161 -8.86 16.34 0.10
N LEU A 162 -8.83 15.23 -0.65
CA LEU A 162 -9.10 15.28 -2.09
C LEU A 162 -10.54 15.73 -2.40
N GLU A 163 -11.52 15.26 -1.62
CA GLU A 163 -12.92 15.65 -1.78
C GLU A 163 -13.14 17.13 -1.42
N GLU A 164 -12.59 17.59 -0.30
CA GLU A 164 -12.69 18.98 0.18
C GLU A 164 -11.98 19.96 -0.76
N SER A 165 -10.90 19.54 -1.41
CA SER A 165 -10.21 20.36 -2.43
C SER A 165 -11.07 20.64 -3.68
N GLY A 166 -12.16 19.88 -3.89
CA GLY A 166 -12.99 19.94 -5.10
C GLY A 166 -12.29 19.47 -6.38
N ARG A 167 -11.07 18.93 -6.28
CA ARG A 167 -10.26 18.49 -7.42
C ARG A 167 -10.62 17.05 -7.78
N GLN A 168 -10.82 16.76 -9.07
CA GLN A 168 -11.09 15.40 -9.54
C GLN A 168 -9.81 14.55 -9.70
N VAL A 169 -9.03 14.42 -8.62
CA VAL A 169 -7.79 13.62 -8.61
C VAL A 169 -8.14 12.14 -8.39
N PRO A 170 -7.80 11.23 -9.31
CA PRO A 170 -8.01 9.80 -9.09
C PRO A 170 -7.13 9.30 -7.94
N MET A 171 -7.77 8.61 -7.01
CA MET A 171 -7.11 7.95 -5.88
C MET A 171 -7.38 6.44 -5.94
N VAL A 172 -6.36 5.66 -5.60
CA VAL A 172 -6.44 4.20 -5.40
C VAL A 172 -5.65 3.81 -4.15
N ASN A 173 -6.23 2.98 -3.28
CA ASN A 173 -5.53 2.33 -2.18
C ASN A 173 -5.10 0.91 -2.61
N LEU A 174 -3.80 0.64 -2.60
CA LEU A 174 -3.18 -0.65 -2.87
C LEU A 174 -2.96 -1.38 -1.55
N SER A 175 -3.62 -2.52 -1.38
CA SER A 175 -3.61 -3.30 -0.14
C SER A 175 -2.83 -4.60 -0.32
N PHE A 176 -1.86 -4.84 0.58
CA PHE A 176 -1.09 -6.08 0.70
C PHE A 176 -1.35 -6.75 2.04
N GLY A 177 -1.67 -8.04 2.06
CA GLY A 177 -2.05 -8.77 3.28
C GLY A 177 -3.35 -9.55 3.12
N GLY A 178 -3.98 -9.92 4.22
CA GLY A 178 -5.29 -10.58 4.22
C GLY A 178 -6.38 -9.73 3.53
N ASP A 179 -7.29 -10.42 2.85
CA ASP A 179 -8.47 -9.80 2.19
C ASP A 179 -9.49 -9.27 3.23
N GLU A 180 -9.43 -9.79 4.47
CA GLU A 180 -10.39 -9.54 5.57
C GLU A 180 -10.36 -8.13 6.19
N TRP A 181 -9.69 -7.14 5.59
CA TRP A 181 -9.73 -5.75 6.08
C TRP A 181 -11.06 -5.07 5.74
N GLU A 182 -12.14 -5.62 6.27
CA GLU A 182 -13.50 -5.26 5.91
C GLU A 182 -14.02 -4.09 6.77
N ASN A 183 -14.56 -3.08 6.07
CA ASN A 183 -15.78 -2.33 6.46
C ASN A 183 -15.73 -1.07 7.34
N GLN A 184 -14.60 -0.41 7.61
CA GLN A 184 -14.61 0.77 8.53
C GLN A 184 -14.20 2.13 7.97
N VAL A 185 -14.04 2.31 6.66
CA VAL A 185 -13.46 3.54 6.10
C VAL A 185 -14.23 3.99 4.85
N PRO A 186 -14.30 5.29 4.51
CA PRO A 186 -15.12 5.82 3.43
C PRO A 186 -14.84 5.13 2.10
N THR A 187 -15.79 5.23 1.17
CA THR A 187 -15.80 4.61 -0.15
C THR A 187 -14.65 5.11 -1.06
N TYR A 188 -13.40 4.82 -0.71
CA TYR A 188 -12.25 5.01 -1.59
C TYR A 188 -11.96 3.72 -2.35
N ASN A 189 -11.41 3.87 -3.55
CA ASN A 189 -11.13 2.75 -4.45
C ASN A 189 -9.97 1.91 -3.92
N ARG A 190 -10.31 0.89 -3.14
CA ARG A 190 -9.34 -0.07 -2.63
C ARG A 190 -9.20 -1.24 -3.57
N ILE A 191 -7.96 -1.64 -3.83
CA ILE A 191 -7.61 -2.83 -4.59
C ILE A 191 -6.71 -3.70 -3.75
N TRP A 192 -7.16 -4.93 -3.52
CA TRP A 192 -6.32 -5.98 -2.98
C TRP A 192 -5.33 -6.46 -4.05
N VAL A 193 -4.04 -6.41 -3.74
CA VAL A 193 -2.95 -6.74 -4.67
C VAL A 193 -2.41 -8.15 -4.43
N GLY A 194 -2.52 -8.64 -3.19
CA GLY A 194 -2.08 -9.98 -2.80
C GLY A 194 -1.75 -10.06 -1.31
N GLU A 195 -1.50 -11.27 -0.83
CA GLU A 195 -1.19 -11.55 0.59
C GLU A 195 0.17 -11.01 1.04
N LYS A 196 1.10 -10.79 0.10
CA LYS A 196 2.50 -10.45 0.38
C LYS A 196 2.98 -9.36 -0.56
N TYR A 197 3.93 -8.57 -0.06
CA TYR A 197 4.68 -7.61 -0.85
C TYR A 197 6.01 -8.23 -1.30
N ASP A 198 6.07 -8.57 -2.58
CA ASP A 198 7.23 -9.14 -3.27
C ASP A 198 7.37 -8.62 -4.72
N ALA A 199 8.39 -9.08 -5.44
CA ALA A 199 8.64 -8.66 -6.82
C ALA A 199 7.47 -8.98 -7.78
N GLU A 200 6.75 -10.09 -7.56
CA GLU A 200 5.60 -10.47 -8.39
C GLU A 200 4.43 -9.51 -8.15
N SER A 201 4.14 -9.22 -6.89
CA SER A 201 3.10 -8.26 -6.49
C SER A 201 3.36 -6.87 -7.09
N VAL A 202 4.61 -6.41 -7.13
CA VAL A 202 4.99 -5.12 -7.75
C VAL A 202 4.70 -5.13 -9.26
N VAL A 203 5.03 -6.22 -9.97
CA VAL A 203 4.70 -6.37 -11.39
C VAL A 203 3.19 -6.33 -11.61
N ASN A 204 2.43 -6.99 -10.73
CA ASN A 204 0.97 -7.00 -10.78
C ASN A 204 0.37 -5.60 -10.56
N VAL A 205 0.90 -4.80 -9.62
CA VAL A 205 0.49 -3.40 -9.44
C VAL A 205 0.74 -2.60 -10.72
N VAL A 206 1.94 -2.70 -11.30
CA VAL A 206 2.28 -1.91 -12.48
C VAL A 206 1.36 -2.25 -13.65
N LYS A 207 1.09 -3.54 -13.88
CA LYS A 207 0.11 -3.98 -14.89
C LYS A 207 -1.28 -3.45 -14.57
N LEU A 208 -1.74 -3.61 -13.33
CA LEU A 208 -3.06 -3.15 -12.93
C LEU A 208 -3.24 -1.64 -13.18
N VAL A 209 -2.24 -0.83 -12.81
CA VAL A 209 -2.29 0.63 -12.91
C VAL A 209 -2.13 1.12 -14.35
N PHE A 210 -1.25 0.52 -15.16
CA PHE A 210 -0.88 1.07 -16.47
C PHE A 210 -1.27 0.22 -17.68
N ASP A 211 -1.61 -1.06 -17.52
CA ASP A 211 -1.95 -1.92 -18.65
C ASP A 211 -3.33 -1.55 -19.19
N ARG A 212 -3.38 -1.21 -20.48
CA ARG A 212 -4.63 -0.97 -21.19
C ARG A 212 -5.18 -2.35 -21.56
N ARG A 213 -6.33 -2.72 -21.00
CA ARG A 213 -7.05 -3.88 -21.54
C ARG A 213 -7.51 -3.48 -22.94
N ASP A 214 -6.91 -4.10 -23.95
CA ASP A 214 -7.35 -4.05 -25.35
C ASP A 214 -8.78 -4.61 -25.52
#